data_AF-A0A538T001-F1
#
_entry.id   AF-A0A538T001-F1
#
_cell.length_a   1.000
_cell.length_b   1.000
_cell.length_c   1.000
_cell.angle_alpha   90.00
_cell.angle_beta   90.00
_cell.angle_gamma   90.00
#
_symmetry.space_group_name_H-M   'P 1'
#
loop_
_entity.id
_entity.type
_entity.pdbx_description
1 polymer ?
#
loop_
_entity_poly.entity_id
_entity_poly.type
_entity_poly.pdbx_seq_one_letter_code
_entity_poly.pdbx_strand_id
1 'polypeptide(L)'
;MWISEPRHLDRPKLRRRALDAFGLAVALAFLPELVAARAGVVLEPHPGWIAVLVLAARYGSGGLFTGLIAAAGAVGIGSAVAGAGLVTSWSRLDSGPNLIAFGACLAVSGIASWHLRRQADLCERISALSDRAAEAEATIHSLRGVVARLRARVDRTSASLSFLRDVAARLEGADPVAAAEGAADLVLARTGASAAAVRVGMNGFERLLAVRDARGPMALAPLTSGHAELTVPIRNGNDRVGLIALWGIPHSGLDDATTHDLAVIASWCAPALAVTGRRPEPAAGRAGRVG
;
A
#
# COMPACT_ATOMS: atom_id res chain seq x y z
N MET A 1 2.04 -10.82 -1.82
CA MET A 1 2.78 -10.47 -0.60
C MET A 1 2.99 -11.74 0.19
N TRP A 2 4.13 -12.41 -0.01
CA TRP A 2 4.48 -13.61 0.74
C TRP A 2 5.05 -13.14 2.08
N ILE A 3 4.30 -13.32 3.16
CA ILE A 3 4.82 -13.19 4.52
C ILE A 3 5.82 -14.33 4.66
N SER A 4 7.11 -14.03 4.57
CA SER A 4 8.17 -14.98 4.82
C SER A 4 8.02 -15.48 6.25
N GLU A 5 7.44 -16.67 6.35
CA GLU A 5 7.27 -17.45 7.57
C GLU A 5 8.60 -17.42 8.34
N PRO A 6 8.60 -17.04 9.64
CA PRO A 6 9.83 -16.96 10.40
C PRO A 6 10.47 -18.33 10.37
N ARG A 7 11.58 -18.45 9.60
CA ARG A 7 12.35 -19.69 9.48
C ARG A 7 12.68 -20.12 10.90
N HIS A 8 11.95 -21.12 11.36
CA HIS A 8 12.19 -21.81 12.60
C HIS A 8 13.56 -22.47 12.44
N LEU A 9 14.62 -21.73 12.76
CA LEU A 9 15.98 -22.22 12.67
C LEU A 9 16.04 -23.50 13.50
N ASP A 10 16.25 -24.62 12.79
CA ASP A 10 16.29 -25.99 13.31
C ASP A 10 17.13 -26.08 14.59
N ARG A 11 16.49 -25.88 15.76
CA ARG A 11 17.03 -26.24 17.08
C ARG A 11 17.65 -27.65 17.13
N PRO A 12 17.16 -28.69 16.41
CA PRO A 12 17.83 -30.00 16.43
C PRO A 12 19.24 -30.00 15.84
N LYS A 13 19.56 -29.16 14.85
CA LYS A 13 20.90 -29.15 14.21
C LYS A 13 21.99 -28.57 15.13
N LEU A 14 21.61 -27.65 16.01
CA LEU A 14 22.51 -27.08 17.02
C LEU A 14 22.90 -28.09 18.10
N ARG A 15 21.95 -28.92 18.57
CA ARG A 15 22.23 -29.97 19.56
C ARG A 15 23.20 -31.04 19.02
N ARG A 16 23.03 -31.45 17.76
CA ARG A 16 23.89 -32.47 17.14
C ARG A 16 25.35 -31.98 17.00
N ARG A 17 25.54 -30.75 16.54
CA ARG A 17 26.89 -30.15 16.42
C ARG A 17 27.58 -29.92 17.77
N ALA A 18 26.81 -29.66 18.83
CA ALA A 18 27.36 -29.54 20.18
C ALA A 18 27.84 -30.89 20.71
N LEU A 19 27.11 -31.98 20.43
CA LEU A 19 27.52 -33.33 20.79
C LEU A 19 28.77 -33.79 20.03
N ASP A 20 28.87 -33.49 18.73
CA ASP A 20 30.06 -33.83 17.93
C ASP A 20 31.32 -33.11 18.44
N ALA A 21 31.19 -31.82 18.78
CA ALA A 21 32.29 -31.05 19.35
C ALA A 21 32.67 -31.52 20.76
N PHE A 22 31.69 -31.93 21.57
CA PHE A 22 31.94 -32.52 22.88
C PHE A 22 32.68 -33.86 22.78
N GLY A 23 32.25 -34.74 21.88
CA GLY A 23 32.92 -36.02 21.63
C GLY A 23 34.36 -35.84 21.18
N LEU A 24 34.62 -34.88 20.30
CA LEU A 24 35.97 -34.56 19.82
C LEU A 24 36.84 -33.98 20.94
N ALA A 25 36.28 -33.11 21.80
CA ALA A 25 36.99 -32.55 22.95
C ALA A 25 37.33 -33.63 24.00
N VAL A 26 36.41 -34.56 24.27
CA VAL A 26 36.65 -35.72 25.14
C VAL A 26 37.75 -36.60 24.55
N ALA A 27 37.68 -36.92 23.26
CA ALA A 27 38.71 -37.71 22.59
C ALA A 27 40.10 -37.05 22.67
N LEU A 28 40.19 -35.73 22.43
CA LEU A 28 41.44 -34.97 22.55
C LEU A 28 41.96 -34.85 23.98
N ALA A 29 41.08 -34.87 24.99
CA ALA A 29 41.47 -34.87 26.39
C ALA A 29 41.99 -36.26 26.85
N PHE A 30 41.43 -37.35 26.33
CA PHE A 30 41.79 -38.72 26.70
C PHE A 30 43.02 -39.27 25.96
N LEU A 31 43.22 -38.90 24.69
CA LEU A 31 44.29 -39.44 23.85
C LEU A 31 45.70 -39.23 24.47
N PRO A 32 46.04 -38.05 24.99
CA PRO A 32 47.38 -37.80 25.53
C PRO A 32 47.62 -38.50 26.87
N GLU A 33 46.58 -38.64 27.71
CA GLU A 33 46.65 -39.38 28.98
C GLU A 33 46.94 -40.87 28.73
N LEU A 34 46.29 -41.47 27.73
CA LEU A 34 46.58 -42.84 27.31
C LEU A 34 48.01 -43.01 26.78
N VAL A 35 48.53 -42.01 26.07
CA VAL A 35 49.91 -42.02 25.54
C VAL A 35 50.93 -41.79 26.65
N ALA A 36 50.69 -40.84 27.54
CA ALA A 36 51.57 -40.50 28.67
C ALA A 36 51.64 -41.64 29.71
N ALA A 37 50.50 -42.27 30.02
CA ALA A 37 50.46 -43.45 30.89
C ALA A 37 51.31 -44.62 30.37
N ARG A 38 51.47 -44.74 29.05
CA ARG A 38 52.36 -45.75 28.45
C ARG A 38 53.82 -45.30 28.34
N ALA A 39 54.08 -44.01 28.17
CA ALA A 39 55.43 -43.48 27.95
C ALA A 39 56.17 -43.12 29.25
N GLY A 40 55.46 -42.97 30.37
CA GLY A 40 56.06 -42.54 31.65
C GLY A 40 56.52 -41.08 31.65
N VAL A 41 56.19 -40.30 30.62
CA VAL A 41 56.55 -38.88 30.47
C VAL A 41 55.35 -38.03 30.83
N VAL A 42 55.52 -37.13 31.81
CA VAL A 42 54.51 -36.13 32.18
C VAL A 42 54.68 -34.92 31.26
N LEU A 43 53.70 -34.65 30.41
CA LEU A 43 53.65 -33.44 29.58
C LEU A 43 53.06 -32.28 30.41
N GLU A 44 53.89 -31.30 30.75
CA GLU A 44 53.45 -30.03 31.32
C GLU A 44 53.50 -28.92 30.25
N PRO A 45 52.41 -28.15 30.03
CA PRO A 45 51.10 -28.20 30.69
C PRO A 45 50.20 -29.36 30.20
N HIS A 46 49.23 -29.74 31.04
CA HIS A 46 48.32 -30.85 30.75
C HIS A 46 47.52 -30.61 29.46
N PRO A 47 47.57 -31.52 28.47
CA PRO A 47 46.99 -31.30 27.14
C PRO A 47 45.46 -31.18 27.15
N GLY A 48 44.79 -31.60 28.23
CA GLY A 48 43.37 -31.32 28.48
C GLY A 48 43.00 -29.83 28.42
N TRP A 49 43.93 -28.91 28.69
CA TRP A 49 43.69 -27.47 28.52
C TRP A 49 43.42 -27.05 27.08
N ILE A 50 43.95 -27.78 26.09
CA ILE A 50 43.68 -27.52 24.67
C ILE A 50 42.20 -27.75 24.37
N ALA A 51 41.61 -28.84 24.91
CA ALA A 51 40.19 -29.13 24.74
C ALA A 51 39.32 -28.06 25.41
N VAL A 52 39.70 -27.59 26.61
CA VAL A 52 39.01 -26.50 27.31
C VAL A 52 39.10 -25.19 26.52
N LEU A 53 40.28 -24.85 25.98
CA LEU A 53 40.48 -23.66 25.15
C LEU A 53 39.64 -23.69 23.87
N VAL A 54 39.64 -24.82 23.15
CA VAL A 54 38.87 -24.97 21.91
C VAL A 54 37.37 -24.84 22.17
N LEU A 55 36.87 -25.45 23.26
CA LEU A 55 35.47 -25.33 23.64
C LEU A 55 35.12 -23.91 24.12
N ALA A 56 35.96 -23.31 24.96
CA ALA A 56 35.81 -21.93 25.42
C ALA A 56 35.80 -20.91 24.27
N ALA A 57 36.71 -21.06 23.30
CA ALA A 57 36.77 -20.20 22.12
C ALA A 57 35.52 -20.34 21.26
N ARG A 58 34.99 -21.56 21.12
CA ARG A 58 33.87 -21.84 20.21
C ARG A 58 32.50 -21.53 20.81
N TYR A 59 32.33 -21.69 22.12
CA TYR A 59 31.03 -21.60 22.78
C TYR A 59 31.00 -20.61 23.96
N GLY A 60 32.05 -19.80 24.15
CA GLY A 60 32.16 -18.86 25.25
C GLY A 60 32.11 -19.55 26.62
N SER A 61 31.41 -18.94 27.57
CA SER A 61 31.29 -19.45 28.95
C SER A 61 30.65 -20.83 29.03
N GLY A 62 29.66 -21.12 28.18
CA GLY A 62 29.05 -22.45 28.11
C GLY A 62 30.06 -23.54 27.69
N GLY A 63 30.97 -23.21 26.78
CA GLY A 63 32.06 -24.09 26.35
C GLY A 63 33.15 -24.29 27.40
N LEU A 64 33.44 -23.24 28.17
CA LEU A 64 34.38 -23.34 29.28
C LEU A 64 33.88 -24.33 30.34
N PHE A 65 32.62 -24.21 30.78
CA PHE A 65 32.07 -25.13 31.79
C PHE A 65 31.99 -26.57 31.28
N THR A 66 31.55 -26.80 30.04
CA THR A 66 31.51 -28.15 29.47
C THR A 66 32.92 -28.72 29.28
N GLY A 67 33.88 -27.90 28.87
CA GLY A 67 35.29 -28.29 28.78
C GLY A 67 35.89 -28.64 30.13
N LEU A 68 35.62 -27.85 31.18
CA LEU A 68 36.09 -28.12 32.54
C LEU A 68 35.49 -29.42 33.10
N ILE A 69 34.19 -29.66 32.90
CA ILE A 69 33.53 -30.91 33.31
C ILE A 69 34.14 -32.10 32.57
N ALA A 70 34.37 -31.98 31.26
CA ALA A 70 35.00 -33.03 30.47
C ALA A 70 36.44 -33.32 30.92
N ALA A 71 37.24 -32.29 31.19
CA ALA A 71 38.60 -32.42 31.69
C ALA A 71 38.63 -33.05 33.10
N ALA A 72 37.75 -32.61 34.01
CA ALA A 72 37.62 -33.18 35.35
C ALA A 72 37.19 -34.66 35.30
N GLY A 73 36.23 -34.99 34.42
CA GLY A 73 35.81 -36.37 34.18
C GLY A 73 36.95 -37.25 33.64
N ALA A 74 37.74 -36.73 32.69
CA ALA A 74 38.89 -37.44 32.14
C ALA A 74 39.95 -37.71 33.22
N VAL A 75 40.29 -36.71 34.04
CA VAL A 75 41.24 -36.85 35.16
C VAL A 75 40.72 -37.85 36.21
N GLY A 76 39.42 -37.82 36.52
CA GLY A 76 38.81 -38.75 37.47
C GLY A 76 38.85 -40.21 36.98
N ILE A 77 38.49 -40.44 35.72
CA ILE A 77 38.53 -41.77 35.10
C ILE A 77 39.98 -42.27 35.00
N GLY A 78 40.91 -41.43 34.55
CA GLY A 78 42.34 -41.77 34.47
C GLY A 78 42.93 -42.15 35.82
N SER A 79 42.63 -41.38 36.87
CA SER A 79 43.12 -41.65 38.24
C SER A 79 42.58 -42.98 38.78
N ALA A 80 41.30 -43.27 38.54
CA ALA A 80 40.68 -44.53 38.96
C ALA A 80 41.31 -45.74 38.25
N VAL A 81 41.63 -45.62 36.96
CA VAL A 81 42.27 -46.70 36.19
C VAL A 81 43.73 -46.90 36.59
N ALA A 82 44.46 -45.83 36.89
CA ALA A 82 45.88 -45.89 37.26
C ALA A 82 46.12 -46.29 38.72
N GLY A 83 45.09 -46.37 39.56
CA GLY A 83 45.21 -46.65 41.00
C GLY A 83 45.89 -45.53 41.80
N ALA A 84 46.07 -44.36 41.21
CA ALA A 84 46.61 -43.19 41.89
C ALA A 84 45.49 -42.49 42.67
N GLY A 85 45.73 -42.19 43.94
CA GLY A 85 44.76 -41.47 44.77
C GLY A 85 44.48 -40.06 44.23
N LEU A 86 43.21 -39.63 44.25
CA LEU A 86 42.75 -38.29 43.81
C LEU A 86 43.58 -37.13 44.36
N VAL A 87 44.16 -37.29 45.56
CA VAL A 87 44.97 -36.28 46.24
C VAL A 87 46.28 -35.97 45.50
N THR A 88 46.92 -36.96 44.87
CA THR A 88 48.19 -36.74 44.14
C THR A 88 47.96 -36.11 42.76
N SER A 89 46.79 -36.34 42.15
CA SER A 89 46.38 -35.64 40.93
C SER A 89 46.05 -34.16 41.20
N TRP A 90 45.52 -33.85 42.39
CA TRP A 90 45.16 -32.49 42.78
C TRP A 90 46.37 -31.59 43.03
N SER A 91 47.43 -32.09 43.66
CA SER A 91 48.66 -31.32 43.87
C SER A 91 49.40 -30.96 42.58
N ARG A 92 49.19 -31.72 41.50
CA ARG A 92 49.72 -31.41 40.16
C ARG A 92 48.96 -30.31 39.44
N LEU A 93 47.68 -30.14 39.75
CA LEU A 93 46.86 -29.06 39.18
C LEU A 93 47.23 -27.69 39.75
N ASP A 94 47.85 -27.64 40.93
CA ASP A 94 48.30 -26.41 41.59
C ASP A 94 49.63 -25.86 41.04
N SER A 95 50.12 -26.39 39.93
CA SER A 95 51.33 -25.87 39.30
C SER A 95 51.06 -24.52 38.63
N GLY A 96 51.99 -23.57 38.78
CA GLY A 96 51.92 -22.23 38.16
C GLY A 96 51.52 -22.23 36.66
N PRO A 97 52.04 -23.14 35.81
CA PRO A 97 51.62 -23.26 34.42
C PRO A 97 50.12 -23.56 34.21
N ASN A 98 49.51 -24.37 35.08
CA ASN A 98 48.08 -24.70 35.00
C ASN A 98 47.20 -23.49 35.36
N LEU A 99 47.63 -22.67 36.31
CA LEU A 99 46.93 -21.41 36.64
C LEU A 99 46.97 -20.41 35.47
N ILE A 100 48.11 -20.30 34.79
CA ILE A 100 48.25 -19.45 33.60
C ILE A 100 47.34 -19.95 32.47
N ALA A 101 47.30 -21.26 32.23
CA ALA A 101 46.42 -21.87 31.22
C ALA A 101 44.94 -21.65 31.53
N PHE A 102 44.53 -21.78 32.80
CA PHE A 102 43.17 -21.50 33.23
C PHE A 102 42.79 -20.02 33.02
N GLY A 103 43.68 -19.09 33.40
CA GLY A 103 43.49 -17.66 33.17
C GLY A 103 43.30 -17.32 31.68
N ALA A 104 44.10 -17.92 30.80
CA ALA A 104 43.94 -17.77 29.36
C ALA A 104 42.59 -18.33 28.85
N CYS A 105 42.14 -19.48 29.37
CA CYS A 105 40.83 -20.05 29.04
C CYS A 105 39.68 -19.11 29.43
N LEU A 106 39.73 -18.51 30.62
CA LEU A 106 38.73 -17.56 31.09
C LEU A 106 38.70 -16.30 30.22
N ALA A 107 39.86 -15.77 29.85
CA ALA A 107 39.96 -14.61 28.96
C ALA A 107 39.35 -14.91 27.58
N VAL A 108 39.73 -16.02 26.95
CA VAL A 108 39.20 -16.45 25.65
C VAL A 108 37.70 -16.70 25.70
N SER A 109 37.23 -17.40 26.75
CA SER A 109 35.81 -17.64 27.01
C SER A 109 35.00 -16.35 27.16
N GLY A 110 35.56 -15.39 27.91
CA GLY A 110 34.95 -14.07 28.11
C GLY A 110 34.82 -13.30 26.81
N ILE A 111 35.88 -13.23 26.02
CA ILE A 111 35.89 -12.57 24.70
C ILE A 111 34.89 -13.23 23.75
N ALA A 112 34.89 -14.56 23.66
CA ALA A 112 33.95 -15.30 22.82
C ALA A 112 32.49 -15.09 23.26
N SER A 113 32.21 -15.12 24.57
CA SER A 113 30.88 -14.85 25.12
C SER A 113 30.41 -13.43 24.81
N TRP A 114 31.31 -12.46 24.93
CA TRP A 114 31.03 -11.06 24.58
C TRP A 114 30.73 -10.90 23.09
N HIS A 115 31.53 -11.52 22.21
CA HIS A 115 31.29 -11.51 20.77
C HIS A 115 29.93 -12.13 20.40
N LEU A 116 29.57 -13.26 21.00
CA LEU A 116 28.28 -13.92 20.75
C LEU A 116 27.11 -13.03 21.20
N ARG A 117 27.21 -12.40 22.37
CA ARG A 117 26.19 -11.44 22.84
C ARG A 117 26.08 -10.25 21.90
N ARG A 118 27.22 -9.71 21.43
CA ARG A 118 27.24 -8.58 20.51
C ARG A 118 26.64 -8.94 19.15
N GLN A 119 26.92 -10.13 18.64
CA GLN A 119 26.30 -10.63 17.41
C GLN A 119 24.78 -10.79 17.56
N ALA A 120 24.32 -11.33 18.70
CA ALA A 120 22.89 -11.45 18.97
C ALA A 120 22.19 -10.07 19.02
N ASP A 121 22.76 -9.10 19.73
CA ASP A 121 22.26 -7.72 19.81
C ASP A 121 22.23 -7.04 18.43
N LEU A 122 23.27 -7.22 17.61
CA LEU A 122 23.29 -6.66 16.24
C LEU A 122 22.24 -7.33 15.33
N CYS A 123 22.09 -8.65 15.41
CA CYS A 123 21.06 -9.36 14.65
C CYS A 123 19.64 -8.89 15.04
N GLU A 124 19.38 -8.72 16.33
CA GLU A 124 18.11 -8.20 16.84
C GLU A 124 17.83 -6.77 16.37
N ARG A 125 18.85 -5.90 16.39
CA ARG A 125 18.73 -4.53 15.85
C ARG A 125 18.49 -4.52 14.35
N ILE A 126 19.17 -5.37 13.58
CA ILE A 126 18.97 -5.47 12.14
C ILE A 126 17.55 -5.96 11.83
N SER A 127 17.04 -6.97 12.55
CA SER A 127 15.65 -7.40 12.35
C SER A 127 14.65 -6.30 12.69
N ALA A 128 14.84 -5.61 13.82
CA ALA A 128 13.96 -4.52 14.23
C ALA A 128 13.96 -3.35 13.22
N LEU A 129 15.12 -3.02 12.64
CA LEU A 129 15.22 -1.99 11.60
C LEU A 129 14.59 -2.44 10.28
N SER A 130 14.77 -3.70 9.88
CA SER A 130 14.10 -4.26 8.70
C SER A 130 12.58 -4.25 8.85
N ASP A 131 12.06 -4.61 10.02
CA ASP A 131 10.62 -4.60 10.29
C ASP A 131 10.04 -3.18 10.19
N ARG A 132 10.74 -2.19 10.78
CA ARG A 132 10.36 -0.77 10.66
C ARG A 132 10.44 -0.26 9.21
N ALA A 133 11.43 -0.70 8.45
CA ALA A 133 11.56 -0.33 7.04
C ALA A 133 10.40 -0.89 6.20
N ALA A 134 10.02 -2.15 6.44
CA ALA A 134 8.87 -2.78 5.78
C ALA A 134 7.54 -2.08 6.14
N GLU A 135 7.37 -1.67 7.40
CA GLU A 135 6.20 -0.90 7.85
C GLU A 135 6.13 0.49 7.17
N ALA A 136 7.27 1.18 7.08
CA ALA A 136 7.38 2.47 6.41
C ALA A 136 7.06 2.33 4.91
N GLU A 137 7.55 1.29 4.24
CA GLU A 137 7.26 1.01 2.84
C GLU A 137 5.76 0.76 2.60
N ALA A 138 5.11 -0.01 3.48
CA ALA A 138 3.66 -0.22 3.42
C ALA A 138 2.87 1.09 3.58
N THR A 139 3.31 1.98 4.49
CA THR A 139 2.70 3.29 4.68
C THR A 139 2.87 4.19 3.45
N ILE A 140 4.06 4.20 2.83
CA ILE A 140 4.32 4.94 1.59
C ILE A 140 3.41 4.45 0.46
N HIS A 141 3.22 3.14 0.32
CA HIS A 141 2.30 2.58 -0.68
C HIS A 141 0.84 3.00 -0.44
N SER A 142 0.39 3.00 0.82
CA SER A 142 -0.95 3.49 1.19
C SER A 142 -1.13 4.97 0.84
N LEU A 143 -0.14 5.81 1.19
CA LEU A 143 -0.17 7.25 0.87
C LEU A 143 -0.19 7.50 -0.63
N ARG A 144 0.60 6.76 -1.43
CA ARG A 144 0.54 6.84 -2.90
C ARG A 144 -0.84 6.51 -3.44
N GLY A 145 -1.51 5.49 -2.88
CA GLY A 145 -2.88 5.15 -3.23
C GLY A 145 -3.91 6.24 -2.88
N VAL A 146 -3.73 6.93 -1.75
CA VAL A 146 -4.56 8.09 -1.38
C VAL A 146 -4.34 9.27 -2.34
N VAL A 147 -3.08 9.61 -2.64
CA VAL A 147 -2.74 10.70 -3.57
C VAL A 147 -3.30 10.44 -4.97
N ALA A 148 -3.21 9.21 -5.47
CA ALA A 148 -3.78 8.84 -6.77
C ALA A 148 -5.31 9.04 -6.81
N ARG A 149 -6.02 8.66 -5.75
CA ARG A 149 -7.48 8.88 -5.63
C ARG A 149 -7.84 10.36 -5.55
N LEU A 150 -7.08 11.14 -4.80
CA LEU A 150 -7.27 12.58 -4.71
C LEU A 150 -7.04 13.27 -6.06
N ARG A 151 -5.97 12.89 -6.77
CA ARG A 151 -5.69 13.41 -8.11
C ARG A 151 -6.82 13.10 -9.09
N ALA A 152 -7.29 11.85 -9.14
CA ALA A 152 -8.43 11.49 -9.98
C ALA A 152 -9.71 12.27 -9.63
N ARG A 153 -9.92 12.58 -8.36
CA ARG A 153 -11.04 13.44 -7.93
C ARG A 153 -10.85 14.89 -8.40
N VAL A 154 -9.66 15.45 -8.24
CA VAL A 154 -9.33 16.82 -8.70
C VAL A 154 -9.51 16.93 -10.21
N ASP A 155 -8.98 15.97 -10.97
CA ASP A 155 -9.11 15.92 -12.43
C ASP A 155 -10.59 15.86 -12.85
N ARG A 156 -11.39 15.03 -12.18
CA ARG A 156 -12.84 14.98 -12.41
C ARG A 156 -13.53 16.31 -12.09
N THR A 157 -13.21 16.95 -10.95
CA THR A 157 -13.80 18.25 -10.60
C THR A 157 -13.38 19.36 -11.56
N SER A 158 -12.14 19.34 -12.03
CA SER A 158 -11.63 20.31 -13.01
C SER A 158 -12.36 20.15 -14.35
N ALA A 159 -12.55 18.90 -14.81
CA ALA A 159 -13.33 18.61 -16.00
C ALA A 159 -14.81 19.06 -15.85
N SER A 160 -15.43 18.79 -14.69
CA SER A 160 -16.80 19.25 -14.40
C SER A 160 -16.92 20.77 -14.38
N LEU A 161 -15.95 21.48 -13.80
CA LEU A 161 -15.95 22.96 -13.77
C LEU A 161 -15.74 23.56 -15.17
N SER A 162 -14.86 22.99 -15.98
CA SER A 162 -14.69 23.42 -17.38
C SER A 162 -15.99 23.25 -18.15
N PHE A 163 -16.62 22.08 -18.02
CA PHE A 163 -17.93 21.82 -18.63
C PHE A 163 -18.98 22.84 -18.19
N LEU A 164 -19.10 23.11 -16.89
CA LEU A 164 -20.07 24.08 -16.38
C LEU A 164 -19.78 25.51 -16.87
N ARG A 165 -18.51 25.90 -16.97
CA ARG A 165 -18.12 27.21 -17.51
C ARG A 165 -18.48 27.34 -18.99
N ASP A 166 -18.23 26.30 -19.78
CA ASP A 166 -18.54 26.29 -21.21
C ASP A 166 -20.05 26.26 -21.47
N VAL A 167 -20.83 25.59 -20.61
CA VAL A 167 -22.29 25.64 -20.62
C VAL A 167 -22.80 27.03 -20.23
N ALA A 168 -22.29 27.62 -19.15
CA ALA A 168 -22.69 28.95 -18.69
C ALA A 168 -22.42 30.01 -19.76
N ALA A 169 -21.25 30.01 -20.39
CA ALA A 169 -20.90 30.93 -21.46
C ALA A 169 -21.86 30.81 -22.67
N ARG A 170 -22.34 29.59 -22.98
CA ARG A 170 -23.34 29.36 -24.04
C ARG A 170 -24.74 29.83 -23.64
N LEU A 171 -25.13 29.65 -22.39
CA LEU A 171 -26.42 30.08 -21.86
C LEU A 171 -26.53 31.61 -21.74
N GLU A 172 -25.45 32.29 -21.37
CA GLU A 172 -25.39 33.76 -21.25
C GLU A 172 -25.24 34.46 -22.62
N GLY A 173 -24.85 33.73 -23.66
CA GLY A 173 -24.66 34.25 -25.01
C GLY A 173 -25.96 34.69 -25.70
N ALA A 174 -25.82 35.54 -26.72
CA ALA A 174 -26.94 35.99 -27.55
C ALA A 174 -27.37 34.97 -28.62
N ASP A 175 -26.58 33.90 -28.86
CA ASP A 175 -26.89 32.89 -29.85
C ASP A 175 -27.92 31.87 -29.29
N PRO A 176 -29.14 31.84 -29.85
CA PRO A 176 -30.19 30.95 -29.37
C PRO A 176 -29.87 29.46 -29.60
N VAL A 177 -29.09 29.12 -30.62
CA VAL A 177 -28.71 27.73 -30.88
C VAL A 177 -27.70 27.28 -29.83
N ALA A 178 -26.66 28.07 -29.58
CA ALA A 178 -25.70 27.80 -28.51
C ALA A 178 -26.37 27.70 -27.13
N ALA A 179 -27.30 28.60 -26.80
CA ALA A 179 -28.05 28.55 -25.55
C ALA A 179 -28.92 27.29 -25.44
N ALA A 180 -29.59 26.89 -26.53
CA ALA A 180 -30.35 25.65 -26.60
C ALA A 180 -29.46 24.41 -26.40
N GLU A 181 -28.29 24.37 -27.03
CA GLU A 181 -27.31 23.29 -26.83
C GLU A 181 -26.77 23.24 -25.40
N GLY A 182 -26.44 24.40 -24.82
CA GLY A 182 -25.99 24.50 -23.43
C GLY A 182 -27.05 24.01 -22.44
N ALA A 183 -28.32 24.37 -22.67
CA ALA A 183 -29.45 23.89 -21.87
C ALA A 183 -29.61 22.37 -22.00
N ALA A 184 -29.58 21.82 -23.23
CA ALA A 184 -29.67 20.38 -23.45
C ALA A 184 -28.55 19.61 -22.74
N ASP A 185 -27.30 20.07 -22.87
CA ASP A 185 -26.14 19.46 -22.22
C ASP A 185 -26.27 19.48 -20.69
N LEU A 186 -26.70 20.61 -20.12
CA LEU A 186 -26.87 20.77 -18.67
C LEU A 186 -27.98 19.88 -18.12
N VAL A 187 -29.10 19.80 -18.83
CA VAL A 187 -30.22 18.96 -18.44
C VAL A 187 -29.85 17.47 -18.51
N LEU A 188 -29.13 17.04 -19.55
CA LEU A 188 -28.61 15.67 -19.62
C LEU A 188 -27.66 15.37 -18.44
N ALA A 189 -26.73 16.28 -18.16
CA ALA A 189 -25.81 16.14 -17.04
C ALA A 189 -26.54 16.08 -15.68
N ARG A 190 -27.66 16.80 -15.53
CA ARG A 190 -28.44 16.82 -14.29
C ARG A 190 -29.32 15.60 -14.10
N THR A 191 -30.01 15.18 -15.16
CA THR A 191 -31.06 14.14 -15.09
C THR A 191 -30.53 12.73 -15.36
N GLY A 192 -29.38 12.61 -16.03
CA GLY A 192 -28.91 11.34 -16.56
C GLY A 192 -29.78 10.80 -17.70
N ALA A 193 -30.66 11.63 -18.28
CA ALA A 193 -31.45 11.26 -19.45
C ALA A 193 -30.54 10.85 -20.62
N SER A 194 -31.03 9.97 -21.48
CA SER A 194 -30.28 9.52 -22.65
C SER A 194 -30.29 10.53 -23.79
N ALA A 195 -31.36 11.32 -23.92
CA ALA A 195 -31.48 12.35 -24.94
C ALA A 195 -32.30 13.56 -24.44
N ALA A 196 -31.97 14.73 -24.99
CA ALA A 196 -32.63 15.99 -24.72
C ALA A 196 -32.79 16.80 -26.00
N ALA A 197 -33.93 17.45 -26.17
CA ALA A 197 -34.21 18.32 -27.29
C ALA A 197 -34.79 19.65 -26.81
N VAL A 198 -34.34 20.74 -27.41
CA VAL A 198 -34.86 22.08 -27.14
C VAL A 198 -35.57 22.58 -28.39
N ARG A 199 -36.86 22.86 -28.23
CA ARG A 199 -37.72 23.38 -29.28
C ARG A 199 -38.18 24.77 -28.92
N VAL A 200 -38.11 25.69 -29.87
CA VAL A 200 -38.55 27.08 -29.73
C VAL A 200 -39.69 27.34 -30.68
N GLY A 201 -40.72 28.01 -30.19
CA GLY A 201 -41.96 28.11 -30.94
C GLY A 201 -43.05 28.83 -30.17
N MET A 202 -43.89 29.55 -30.93
CA MET A 202 -45.09 30.19 -30.42
C MET A 202 -46.28 29.78 -31.31
N ASN A 203 -47.47 29.70 -30.72
CA ASN A 203 -48.74 29.54 -31.45
C ASN A 203 -48.80 28.29 -32.35
N GLY A 204 -48.29 27.14 -31.88
CA GLY A 204 -48.38 25.85 -32.57
C GLY A 204 -47.26 25.56 -33.58
N PHE A 205 -46.36 26.52 -33.84
CA PHE A 205 -45.17 26.29 -34.66
C PHE A 205 -43.95 26.06 -33.76
N GLU A 206 -43.41 24.84 -33.73
CA GLU A 206 -42.22 24.49 -32.96
C GLU A 206 -41.03 24.15 -33.86
N ARG A 207 -40.00 25.00 -33.84
CA ARG A 207 -38.71 24.76 -34.48
C ARG A 207 -37.77 24.07 -33.51
N LEU A 208 -37.17 22.97 -33.94
CA LEU A 208 -36.10 22.30 -33.20
C LEU A 208 -34.81 23.13 -33.31
N LEU A 209 -34.23 23.52 -32.18
CA LEU A 209 -32.98 24.29 -32.15
C LEU A 209 -31.77 23.42 -31.82
N ALA A 210 -31.90 22.53 -30.85
CA ALA A 210 -30.83 21.65 -30.42
C ALA A 210 -31.38 20.26 -30.09
N VAL A 211 -30.58 19.24 -30.42
CA VAL A 211 -30.75 17.88 -29.90
C VAL A 211 -29.41 17.37 -29.42
N ARG A 212 -29.42 16.73 -28.26
CA ARG A 212 -28.29 16.02 -27.70
C ARG A 212 -28.71 14.61 -27.34
N ASP A 213 -27.89 13.66 -27.74
CA ASP A 213 -28.06 12.25 -27.44
C ASP A 213 -26.75 11.72 -26.87
N ALA A 214 -26.80 11.19 -25.65
CA ALA A 214 -25.66 10.59 -24.97
C ALA A 214 -25.14 9.33 -25.69
N ARG A 215 -25.96 8.71 -26.56
CA ARG A 215 -25.62 7.54 -27.38
C ARG A 215 -25.04 7.90 -28.76
N GLY A 216 -24.96 9.20 -29.08
CA GLY A 216 -24.39 9.71 -30.32
C GLY A 216 -25.42 10.03 -31.42
N PRO A 217 -24.96 10.59 -32.56
CA PRO A 217 -25.82 11.24 -33.56
C PRO A 217 -26.75 10.30 -34.33
N MET A 218 -26.55 8.98 -34.27
CA MET A 218 -27.29 8.00 -35.07
C MET A 218 -28.65 7.59 -34.48
N ALA A 219 -28.94 7.91 -33.22
CA ALA A 219 -30.20 7.55 -32.57
C ALA A 219 -31.30 8.64 -32.68
N LEU A 220 -31.07 9.66 -33.52
CA LEU A 220 -31.99 10.76 -33.82
C LEU A 220 -33.16 10.35 -34.75
N ALA A 221 -33.81 9.21 -34.49
CA ALA A 221 -35.17 9.01 -34.99
C ALA A 221 -36.00 10.23 -34.55
N PRO A 222 -36.94 10.75 -35.36
CA PRO A 222 -37.57 12.04 -35.13
C PRO A 222 -38.17 12.09 -33.72
N LEU A 223 -37.46 12.76 -32.81
CA LEU A 223 -37.84 12.93 -31.42
C LEU A 223 -39.03 13.87 -31.39
N THR A 224 -40.22 13.28 -31.53
CA THR A 224 -41.48 13.98 -31.42
C THR A 224 -41.75 14.26 -29.95
N SER A 225 -42.15 15.49 -29.64
CA SER A 225 -42.45 15.91 -28.27
C SER A 225 -43.53 15.04 -27.60
N GLY A 226 -44.39 14.37 -28.37
CA GLY A 226 -45.42 13.46 -27.86
C GLY A 226 -44.91 12.17 -27.20
N HIS A 227 -43.64 11.80 -27.41
CA HIS A 227 -43.03 10.62 -26.79
C HIS A 227 -42.00 10.96 -25.72
N ALA A 228 -41.86 12.25 -25.37
CA ALA A 228 -40.97 12.67 -24.30
C ALA A 228 -41.51 12.20 -22.96
N GLU A 229 -40.66 11.61 -22.14
CA GLU A 229 -41.01 11.17 -20.78
C GLU A 229 -41.25 12.37 -19.87
N LEU A 230 -40.49 13.45 -20.09
CA LEU A 230 -40.67 14.72 -19.40
C LEU A 230 -40.56 15.87 -20.40
N THR A 231 -41.47 16.84 -20.26
CA THR A 231 -41.39 18.11 -20.97
C THR A 231 -41.41 19.26 -19.98
N VAL A 232 -40.51 20.22 -20.18
CA VAL A 232 -40.36 21.38 -19.31
C VAL A 232 -40.56 22.63 -20.15
N PRO A 233 -41.58 23.46 -19.86
CA PRO A 233 -41.84 24.66 -20.63
C PRO A 233 -40.76 25.72 -20.38
N ILE A 234 -40.28 26.34 -21.46
CA ILE A 234 -39.38 27.49 -21.39
C ILE A 234 -40.25 28.74 -21.42
N ARG A 235 -40.19 29.55 -20.35
CA ARG A 235 -41.01 30.75 -20.18
C ARG A 235 -40.13 31.99 -20.06
N ASN A 236 -40.51 33.07 -20.76
CA ASN A 236 -39.96 34.41 -20.57
C ASN A 236 -41.09 35.29 -20.03
N GLY A 237 -41.11 35.51 -18.71
CA GLY A 237 -42.28 36.08 -18.04
C GLY A 237 -43.49 35.16 -18.14
N ASN A 238 -44.61 35.68 -18.67
CA ASN A 238 -45.84 34.90 -18.86
C ASN A 238 -45.87 34.16 -20.21
N ASP A 239 -44.94 34.46 -21.12
CA ASP A 239 -44.94 33.90 -22.47
C ASP A 239 -44.15 32.60 -22.52
N ARG A 240 -44.78 31.55 -23.08
CA ARG A 240 -44.07 30.30 -23.42
C ARG A 240 -43.32 30.52 -24.72
N VAL A 241 -41.99 30.50 -24.65
CA VAL A 241 -41.10 30.67 -25.81
C VAL A 241 -40.62 29.33 -26.38
N GLY A 242 -40.72 28.25 -25.61
CA GLY A 242 -40.30 26.93 -26.05
C GLY A 242 -40.59 25.81 -25.07
N LEU A 243 -39.92 24.68 -25.27
CA LEU A 243 -39.91 23.54 -24.37
C LEU A 243 -38.59 22.77 -24.45
N ILE A 244 -38.22 22.15 -23.34
CA ILE A 244 -37.19 21.12 -23.25
C ILE A 244 -37.92 19.77 -23.17
N ALA A 245 -37.55 18.83 -24.01
CA ALA A 245 -38.08 17.47 -24.02
C ALA A 245 -36.98 16.47 -23.69
N LEU A 246 -37.27 15.46 -22.86
CA LEU A 246 -36.31 14.49 -22.34
C LEU A 246 -36.78 13.06 -22.55
N TRP A 247 -35.80 12.16 -22.79
CA TRP A 247 -36.02 10.74 -23.04
C TRP A 247 -35.03 9.85 -22.30
N GLY A 248 -35.50 8.69 -21.83
CA GLY A 248 -34.70 7.71 -21.09
C GLY A 248 -34.19 8.26 -19.77
N ILE A 249 -35.06 8.93 -19.00
CA ILE A 249 -34.75 9.40 -17.65
C ILE A 249 -34.72 8.18 -16.72
N PRO A 250 -33.65 7.96 -15.94
CA PRO A 250 -33.66 6.92 -14.93
C PRO A 250 -34.80 7.12 -13.94
N HIS A 251 -35.48 6.04 -13.54
CA HIS A 251 -36.62 6.11 -12.60
C HIS A 251 -36.27 6.80 -11.26
N SER A 252 -34.99 6.78 -10.87
CA SER A 252 -34.49 7.46 -9.67
C SER A 252 -34.28 8.97 -9.83
N GLY A 253 -34.41 9.51 -11.04
CA GLY A 253 -34.10 10.91 -11.38
C GLY A 253 -35.31 11.83 -11.51
N LEU A 254 -36.55 11.33 -11.33
CA LEU A 254 -37.77 12.13 -11.38
C LEU A 254 -38.24 12.46 -9.95
N ASP A 255 -37.59 13.44 -9.32
CA ASP A 255 -38.02 14.04 -8.06
C ASP A 255 -38.41 15.52 -8.23
N ASP A 256 -39.05 16.08 -7.20
CA ASP A 256 -39.47 17.49 -7.19
C ASP A 256 -38.27 18.44 -7.33
N ALA A 257 -37.11 18.04 -6.77
CA ALA A 257 -35.86 18.80 -6.88
C ALA A 257 -35.37 18.87 -8.33
N THR A 258 -35.39 17.75 -9.05
CA THR A 258 -35.01 17.71 -10.47
C THR A 258 -35.99 18.55 -11.30
N THR A 259 -37.29 18.47 -11.04
CA THR A 259 -38.28 19.30 -11.74
C THR A 259 -38.03 20.79 -11.51
N HIS A 260 -37.69 21.18 -10.28
CA HIS A 260 -37.31 22.55 -9.94
C HIS A 260 -36.04 23.00 -10.68
N ASP A 261 -34.98 22.17 -10.68
CA ASP A 261 -33.74 22.48 -11.37
C ASP A 261 -33.95 22.64 -12.88
N LEU A 262 -34.78 21.80 -13.49
CA LEU A 262 -35.09 21.91 -14.91
C LEU A 262 -35.84 23.20 -15.23
N ALA A 263 -36.73 23.65 -14.34
CA ALA A 263 -37.40 24.95 -14.49
C ALA A 263 -36.39 26.11 -14.38
N VAL A 264 -35.41 26.01 -13.48
CA VAL A 264 -34.32 27.00 -13.37
C VAL A 264 -33.48 27.02 -14.65
N ILE A 265 -33.06 25.86 -15.16
CA ILE A 265 -32.28 25.76 -16.42
C ILE A 265 -33.08 26.31 -17.61
N ALA A 266 -34.38 26.00 -17.68
CA ALA A 266 -35.28 26.57 -18.68
C ALA A 266 -35.34 28.10 -18.57
N SER A 267 -35.35 28.66 -17.35
CA SER A 267 -35.35 30.13 -17.17
C SER A 267 -34.05 30.78 -17.65
N TRP A 268 -32.90 30.12 -17.54
CA TRP A 268 -31.60 30.66 -17.97
C TRP A 268 -31.47 30.80 -19.49
N CYS A 269 -32.03 29.86 -20.27
CA CYS A 269 -32.01 29.96 -21.73
C CYS A 269 -33.13 30.84 -22.30
N ALA A 270 -34.19 31.13 -21.54
CA ALA A 270 -35.36 31.86 -22.01
C ALA A 270 -35.04 33.23 -22.68
N PRO A 271 -34.13 34.08 -22.17
CA PRO A 271 -33.81 35.36 -22.80
C PRO A 271 -33.24 35.22 -24.22
N ALA A 272 -32.27 34.33 -24.41
CA ALA A 272 -31.65 34.08 -25.72
C ALA A 272 -32.68 33.52 -26.72
N LEU A 273 -33.53 32.60 -26.27
CA LEU A 273 -34.54 31.97 -27.12
C LEU A 273 -35.68 32.94 -27.51
N ALA A 274 -36.03 33.88 -26.64
CA ALA A 274 -37.05 34.89 -26.91
C ALA A 274 -36.70 35.81 -28.09
N VAL A 275 -35.42 36.02 -28.39
CA VAL A 275 -34.97 36.79 -29.57
C VAL A 275 -35.39 36.09 -30.86
N THR A 276 -35.35 34.76 -30.90
CA THR A 276 -35.71 33.95 -32.08
C THR A 276 -37.22 33.89 -32.29
N GLY A 277 -38.00 33.97 -31.22
CA GLY A 277 -39.46 33.91 -31.25
C GLY A 277 -40.13 35.17 -31.77
N ARG A 278 -39.43 36.33 -31.76
CA ARG A 278 -39.90 37.55 -32.43
C ARG A 278 -39.83 37.33 -33.94
N ARG A 279 -40.94 36.85 -34.50
CA ARG A 279 -41.18 36.86 -35.94
C ARG A 279 -40.78 38.26 -36.44
N PRO A 280 -39.91 38.40 -37.45
CA PRO A 280 -39.62 39.70 -38.02
C PRO A 280 -40.97 40.27 -38.43
N GLU A 281 -41.39 41.34 -37.75
CA GLU A 281 -42.61 42.06 -38.08
C GLU A 281 -42.49 42.33 -39.58
N PRO A 282 -43.37 41.75 -40.43
CA PRO A 282 -43.23 41.86 -41.87
C PRO A 282 -43.19 43.35 -42.15
N ALA A 283 -42.02 43.86 -42.56
CA ALA A 283 -41.74 45.28 -42.67
C ALA A 283 -42.95 45.92 -43.34
N ALA A 284 -43.81 46.55 -42.53
CA ALA A 284 -45.14 46.90 -42.96
C ALA A 284 -44.94 47.75 -44.18
N GLY A 285 -45.32 47.20 -45.34
CA GLY A 285 -45.04 47.78 -46.63
C GLY A 285 -45.48 49.23 -46.56
N ARG A 286 -44.50 50.14 -46.49
CA ARG A 286 -44.69 51.57 -46.69
C ARG A 286 -44.97 51.71 -48.18
N ALA A 287 -46.12 51.17 -48.60
CA ALA A 287 -46.69 51.39 -49.90
C ALA A 287 -47.00 52.88 -49.93
N GLY A 288 -46.07 53.61 -50.53
CA GLY A 288 -46.22 55.02 -50.81
C GLY A 288 -47.54 55.23 -51.53
N ARG A 289 -48.42 55.97 -50.87
CA ARG A 289 -49.53 56.66 -51.52
C ARG A 289 -48.89 57.78 -52.35
N VAL A 290 -48.53 57.46 -53.58
CA VAL A 290 -48.19 58.47 -54.60
C VAL A 290 -49.53 58.99 -55.12
N GLY A 291 -49.80 60.27 -54.85
CA GLY A 291 -50.88 61.02 -55.47
C GLY A 291 -50.45 61.58 -56.82
#